data_AF-B0ENV3-F1
#
_entry.id   AF-B0ENV3-F1
#
_cell.length_a   1.000
_cell.length_b   1.000
_cell.length_c   1.000
_cell.angle_alpha   90.00
_cell.angle_beta   90.00
_cell.angle_gamma   90.00
#
_symmetry.space_group_name_H-M   'P 1'
#
loop_
_entity.id
_entity.type
_entity.pdbx_description
1 polymer ?
#
loop_
_entity_poly.entity_id
_entity_poly.type
_entity_poly.pdbx_seq_one_letter_code
_entity_poly.pdbx_strand_id
1 'polypeptide(L)'
;MLPNQRPSQSPRQQDDRICDKYLKLCEKSSLLFSQLYETSFLGEGWRPLYQRTFTTFAKLWKLQQTCRSILENGKVHFKRYDVGEIAAKIAQLYYHYYLRTSETQFLNEALTYYQEIKRHNYYKEDSSIQRSFVLQRTLRFHARFLLVCLLTDKLKMGENVLSDFALTSAQLATETLIHPNLQNHQLLAEEMKYIVMNIVNFLVPTREGRVSYSALSRINPQLVFNTKPKTNNRNGLKMFSAILLDNKPNSYSFSELSISLLRMMYALEFNYQLMAPEQLNEWKNPRKHLLRNVSIPKH
;
A
#
# COMPACT_ATOMS: atom_id res chain seq x y z
N MET A 1 46.86 -21.51 31.34
CA MET A 1 45.91 -20.91 30.37
C MET A 1 44.58 -20.75 31.06
N LEU A 2 44.23 -19.52 31.46
CA LEU A 2 42.92 -19.22 32.07
C LEU A 2 41.85 -19.16 30.97
N PRO A 3 40.65 -19.74 31.17
CA PRO A 3 39.60 -19.68 30.17
C PRO A 3 39.08 -18.24 30.07
N ASN A 4 39.07 -17.74 28.84
CA ASN A 4 38.60 -16.41 28.47
C ASN A 4 37.07 -16.32 28.71
N GLN A 5 36.66 -15.98 29.94
CA GLN A 5 35.27 -15.70 30.25
C GLN A 5 34.89 -14.39 29.57
N ARG A 6 34.17 -14.48 28.44
CA ARG A 6 33.50 -13.31 27.87
C ARG A 6 32.58 -12.75 28.95
N PRO A 7 32.66 -11.45 29.28
CA PRO A 7 31.78 -10.88 30.30
C PRO A 7 30.32 -11.10 29.88
N SER A 8 29.54 -11.74 30.75
CA SER A 8 28.10 -11.88 30.61
C SER A 8 27.49 -10.49 30.54
N GLN A 9 26.92 -10.14 29.39
CA GLN A 9 26.37 -8.81 29.14
C GLN A 9 25.21 -8.53 30.10
N SER A 10 25.14 -7.30 30.62
CA SER A 10 24.02 -6.92 31.46
C SER A 10 22.72 -6.87 30.64
N PRO A 11 21.56 -7.23 31.20
CA PRO A 11 20.28 -7.25 30.48
C PRO A 11 19.98 -5.93 29.74
N ARG A 12 20.30 -4.77 30.35
CA ARG A 12 20.12 -3.45 29.75
C ARG A 12 20.95 -3.25 28.47
N GLN A 13 22.19 -3.73 28.43
CA GLN A 13 23.04 -3.62 27.24
C GLN A 13 22.50 -4.47 26.07
N GLN A 14 21.84 -5.58 26.38
CA GLN A 14 21.21 -6.42 25.37
C GLN A 14 19.93 -5.77 24.80
N ASP A 15 19.12 -5.16 25.65
CA ASP A 15 17.92 -4.41 25.26
C ASP A 15 18.25 -3.20 24.37
N ASP A 16 19.31 -2.45 24.72
CA ASP A 16 19.79 -1.33 23.92
C ASP A 16 20.25 -1.77 22.52
N ARG A 17 20.92 -2.92 22.41
CA ARG A 17 21.33 -3.48 21.11
C ARG A 17 20.16 -3.89 20.25
N ILE A 18 19.08 -4.40 20.85
CA ILE A 18 17.84 -4.71 20.14
C ILE A 18 17.21 -3.42 19.59
N CYS A 19 17.16 -2.38 20.40
CA CYS A 19 16.69 -1.06 20.00
C CYS A 19 17.54 -0.49 18.84
N ASP A 20 18.87 -0.56 18.92
CA ASP A 20 19.76 -0.10 17.85
C ASP A 20 19.59 -0.90 16.56
N LYS A 21 19.38 -2.21 16.68
CA LYS A 21 19.11 -3.08 15.54
C LYS A 21 17.78 -2.71 14.88
N TYR A 22 16.75 -2.38 15.67
CA TYR A 22 15.46 -1.91 15.16
C TYR A 22 15.63 -0.59 14.39
N LEU A 23 16.29 0.41 14.99
CA LEU A 23 16.52 1.72 14.35
C LEU A 23 17.30 1.58 13.02
N LYS A 24 18.37 0.78 13.00
CA LYS A 24 19.13 0.47 11.78
C LYS A 24 18.28 -0.21 10.71
N LEU A 25 17.37 -1.09 11.10
CA LEU A 25 16.43 -1.72 10.16
C LEU A 25 15.42 -0.70 9.62
N CYS A 26 14.92 0.22 10.44
CA CYS A 26 14.05 1.31 10.00
C CYS A 26 14.74 2.17 8.94
N GLU A 27 15.94 2.69 9.22
CA GLU A 27 16.73 3.50 8.28
C GLU A 27 16.97 2.77 6.96
N LYS A 28 17.46 1.52 7.04
CA LYS A 28 17.73 0.69 5.87
C LYS A 28 16.46 0.41 5.06
N SER A 29 15.35 0.09 5.73
CA SER A 29 14.08 -0.19 5.07
C SER A 29 13.53 1.04 4.36
N SER A 30 13.65 2.23 4.98
CA SER A 30 13.25 3.51 4.40
C SER A 30 14.06 3.83 3.13
N LEU A 31 15.39 3.72 3.20
CA LEU A 31 16.27 3.94 2.05
C LEU A 31 15.93 3.01 0.88
N LEU A 32 15.80 1.71 1.15
CA LEU A 32 15.46 0.72 0.14
C LEU A 32 14.07 0.94 -0.46
N PHE A 33 13.13 1.43 0.36
CA PHE A 33 11.78 1.76 -0.10
C PHE A 33 11.79 2.96 -1.05
N SER A 34 12.51 4.03 -0.72
CA SER A 34 12.66 5.20 -1.59
C SER A 34 13.36 4.86 -2.90
N GLN A 35 14.46 4.09 -2.85
CA GLN A 35 15.16 3.61 -4.05
C GLN A 35 14.23 2.79 -4.96
N LEU A 36 13.39 1.93 -4.37
CA LEU A 36 12.43 1.13 -5.14
C LEU A 36 11.37 2.00 -5.81
N TYR A 37 10.93 3.07 -5.15
CA TYR A 37 9.97 4.02 -5.69
C TYR A 37 10.57 4.80 -6.88
N GLU A 38 11.83 5.21 -6.79
CA GLU A 38 12.55 5.93 -7.85
C GLU A 38 12.99 5.02 -9.01
N THR A 39 13.04 3.71 -8.79
CA THR A 39 13.45 2.76 -9.83
C THR A 39 12.43 2.71 -10.96
N SER A 40 12.90 2.82 -12.20
CA SER A 40 12.07 2.74 -13.41
C SER A 40 11.12 1.53 -13.39
N PHE A 41 9.90 1.74 -13.87
CA PHE A 41 8.94 0.66 -14.14
C PHE A 41 9.37 -0.26 -15.29
N LEU A 42 10.35 0.18 -16.08
CA LEU A 42 10.86 -0.55 -17.24
C LEU A 42 12.02 -1.48 -16.87
N GLY A 43 12.05 -2.66 -17.49
CA GLY A 43 13.09 -3.67 -17.29
C GLY A 43 12.91 -4.51 -16.02
N GLU A 44 13.88 -5.38 -15.75
CA GLU A 44 13.83 -6.36 -14.65
C GLU A 44 14.72 -6.01 -13.45
N GLY A 45 15.44 -4.88 -13.51
CA GLY A 45 16.36 -4.42 -12.46
C GLY A 45 15.70 -4.11 -11.12
N TRP A 46 14.39 -3.91 -11.08
CA TRP A 46 13.62 -3.64 -9.86
C TRP A 46 13.42 -4.89 -9.00
N ARG A 47 13.45 -6.12 -9.56
CA ARG A 47 13.13 -7.34 -8.80
C ARG A 47 14.09 -7.64 -7.66
N PRO A 48 15.42 -7.61 -7.85
CA PRO A 48 16.35 -7.86 -6.74
C PRO A 48 16.23 -6.80 -5.64
N LEU A 49 16.01 -5.54 -6.03
CA LEU A 49 15.77 -4.45 -5.09
C LEU A 49 14.47 -4.69 -4.30
N TYR A 50 13.37 -5.01 -4.98
CA TYR A 50 12.10 -5.37 -4.35
C TYR A 50 12.27 -6.49 -3.31
N GLN A 51 12.92 -7.60 -3.70
CA GLN A 51 13.14 -8.74 -2.81
C GLN A 51 13.95 -8.34 -1.58
N ARG A 52 14.99 -7.52 -1.76
CA ARG A 52 15.81 -6.99 -0.65
C ARG A 52 15.00 -6.06 0.26
N THR A 53 14.18 -5.18 -0.30
CA THR A 53 13.28 -4.28 0.44
C THR A 53 12.28 -5.09 1.26
N PHE A 54 11.55 -6.01 0.61
CA PHE A 54 10.57 -6.87 1.26
C PHE A 54 11.19 -7.71 2.38
N THR A 55 12.35 -8.34 2.14
CA THR A 55 13.06 -9.11 3.16
C THR A 55 13.47 -8.25 4.36
N THR A 56 13.83 -6.98 4.13
CA THR A 56 14.20 -6.06 5.22
C THR A 56 12.97 -5.70 6.05
N PHE A 57 11.82 -5.41 5.43
CA PHE A 57 10.56 -5.20 6.14
C PHE A 57 10.06 -6.46 6.87
N ALA A 58 10.23 -7.65 6.30
CA ALA A 58 9.90 -8.91 6.97
C ALA A 58 10.75 -9.11 8.24
N LYS A 59 12.04 -8.77 8.19
CA LYS A 59 12.92 -8.77 9.38
C LYS A 59 12.49 -7.75 10.43
N LEU A 60 12.12 -6.54 9.99
CA LEU A 60 11.61 -5.49 10.87
C LEU A 60 10.31 -5.93 11.57
N TRP A 61 9.38 -6.51 10.81
CA TRP A 61 8.12 -7.06 11.31
C TRP A 61 8.36 -8.19 12.32
N LYS A 62 9.25 -9.13 12.01
CA LYS A 62 9.60 -10.22 12.95
C LYS A 62 10.20 -9.66 14.24
N LEU A 63 11.11 -8.68 14.14
CA LEU A 63 11.78 -8.09 15.29
C LEU A 63 10.80 -7.39 16.22
N GLN A 64 9.86 -6.58 15.67
CA GLN A 64 8.87 -5.92 16.52
C GLN A 64 7.92 -6.92 17.18
N GLN A 65 7.57 -8.03 16.53
CA GLN A 65 6.74 -9.07 17.13
C GLN A 65 7.45 -9.78 18.30
N THR A 66 8.73 -10.13 18.15
CA THR A 66 9.45 -10.92 19.15
C THR A 66 9.99 -10.10 20.31
N CYS A 67 10.32 -8.83 20.07
CA CYS A 67 10.98 -7.96 21.05
C CYS A 67 10.11 -6.76 21.44
N ARG A 68 8.79 -6.88 21.34
CA ARG A 68 7.85 -5.75 21.49
C ARG A 68 8.01 -5.00 22.81
N SER A 69 8.01 -5.71 23.93
CA SER A 69 8.13 -5.11 25.27
C SER A 69 9.43 -4.33 25.46
N ILE A 70 10.52 -4.80 24.85
CA ILE A 70 11.83 -4.14 24.88
C ILE A 70 11.78 -2.83 24.07
N LEU A 71 11.12 -2.85 22.90
CA LEU A 71 10.98 -1.67 22.05
C LEU A 71 10.03 -0.62 22.67
N GLU A 72 8.98 -1.06 23.37
CA GLU A 72 8.01 -0.19 24.05
C GLU A 72 8.63 0.52 25.27
N ASN A 73 9.37 -0.22 26.10
CA ASN A 73 9.96 0.30 27.35
C ASN A 73 11.39 0.86 27.19
N GLY A 74 12.05 0.55 26.08
CA GLY A 74 13.39 1.02 25.77
C GLY A 74 13.41 2.39 25.11
N LYS A 75 14.59 2.76 24.59
CA LYS A 75 14.86 4.08 23.98
C LYS A 75 14.07 4.39 22.69
N VAL A 76 13.46 3.38 22.07
CA VAL A 76 12.65 3.56 20.84
C VAL A 76 11.27 4.14 21.16
N HIS A 77 10.76 3.90 22.37
CA HIS A 77 9.38 4.26 22.76
C HIS A 77 8.33 3.79 21.75
N PHE A 78 8.50 2.56 21.24
CA PHE A 78 7.67 1.99 20.20
C PHE A 78 6.19 2.04 20.60
N LYS A 79 5.33 2.51 19.69
CA LYS A 79 3.89 2.65 19.93
C LYS A 79 3.07 1.73 19.04
N ARG A 80 1.78 1.64 19.36
CA ARG A 80 0.81 0.86 18.58
C ARG A 80 0.76 1.32 17.12
N TYR A 81 0.86 2.63 16.86
CA TYR A 81 0.85 3.17 15.51
C TYR A 81 2.08 2.74 14.70
N ASP A 82 3.23 2.47 15.32
CA ASP A 82 4.44 2.03 14.61
C ASP A 82 4.26 0.64 13.99
N VAL A 83 3.48 -0.24 14.64
CA VAL A 83 3.06 -1.53 14.07
C VAL A 83 2.21 -1.29 12.82
N GLY A 84 1.27 -0.34 12.89
CA GLY A 84 0.44 0.07 11.77
C GLY A 84 1.29 0.57 10.60
N GLU A 85 2.31 1.38 10.86
CA GLU A 85 3.22 1.90 9.83
C GLU A 85 4.01 0.79 9.12
N ILE A 86 4.57 -0.17 9.89
CA ILE A 86 5.29 -1.30 9.28
C ILE A 86 4.35 -2.13 8.42
N ALA A 87 3.15 -2.43 8.91
CA ALA A 87 2.14 -3.17 8.16
C ALA A 87 1.69 -2.41 6.89
N ALA A 88 1.47 -1.08 6.99
CA ALA A 88 1.08 -0.24 5.86
C ALA A 88 2.17 -0.18 4.78
N LYS A 89 3.45 -0.19 5.18
CA LYS A 89 4.58 -0.27 4.25
C LYS A 89 4.67 -1.62 3.56
N ILE A 90 4.41 -2.72 4.26
CA ILE A 90 4.33 -4.05 3.65
C ILE A 90 3.17 -4.10 2.63
N ALA A 91 2.00 -3.58 2.99
CA ALA A 91 0.86 -3.45 2.05
C ALA A 91 1.24 -2.64 0.81
N GLN A 92 1.97 -1.55 0.99
CA GLN A 92 2.47 -0.71 -0.10
C GLN A 92 3.44 -1.48 -1.02
N LEU A 93 4.28 -2.36 -0.49
CA LEU A 93 5.13 -3.25 -1.30
C LEU A 93 4.31 -4.24 -2.12
N TYR A 94 3.27 -4.83 -1.56
CA TYR A 94 2.35 -5.68 -2.33
C TYR A 94 1.71 -4.90 -3.47
N TYR A 95 1.24 -3.68 -3.19
CA TYR A 95 0.67 -2.80 -4.21
C TYR A 95 1.68 -2.42 -5.30
N HIS A 96 2.92 -2.08 -4.94
CA HIS A 96 4.00 -1.78 -5.89
C HIS A 96 4.31 -2.94 -6.82
N TYR A 97 4.28 -4.17 -6.30
CA TYR A 97 4.49 -5.37 -7.11
C TYR A 97 3.35 -5.54 -8.12
N TYR A 98 2.10 -5.33 -7.68
CA TYR A 98 0.94 -5.31 -8.57
C TYR A 98 1.10 -4.28 -9.69
N LEU A 99 1.50 -3.03 -9.40
CA LEU A 99 1.68 -2.01 -10.44
C LEU A 99 2.69 -2.39 -11.52
N ARG A 100 3.69 -3.22 -11.18
CA ARG A 100 4.74 -3.65 -12.12
C ARG A 100 4.39 -4.93 -12.88
N THR A 101 3.46 -5.73 -12.39
CA THR A 101 3.19 -7.09 -12.88
C THR A 101 1.75 -7.34 -13.31
N SER A 102 0.84 -6.46 -12.91
CA SER A 102 -0.61 -6.64 -13.00
C SER A 102 -1.10 -7.94 -12.35
N GLU A 103 -0.34 -8.50 -11.39
CA GLU A 103 -0.74 -9.69 -10.65
C GLU A 103 -1.71 -9.31 -9.53
N THR A 104 -3.01 -9.51 -9.77
CA THR A 104 -4.10 -9.13 -8.86
C THR A 104 -4.04 -9.82 -7.49
N GLN A 105 -3.33 -10.95 -7.37
CA GLN A 105 -3.12 -11.59 -6.08
C GLN A 105 -2.37 -10.66 -5.11
N PHE A 106 -1.34 -9.95 -5.59
CA PHE A 106 -0.60 -8.99 -4.75
C PHE A 106 -1.47 -7.79 -4.36
N LEU A 107 -2.38 -7.35 -5.23
CA LEU A 107 -3.37 -6.33 -4.88
C LEU A 107 -4.33 -6.80 -3.76
N ASN A 108 -4.76 -8.06 -3.79
CA ASN A 108 -5.59 -8.65 -2.73
C ASN A 108 -4.83 -8.84 -1.41
N GLU A 109 -3.53 -9.16 -1.45
CA GLU A 109 -2.69 -9.18 -0.25
C GLU A 109 -2.58 -7.78 0.38
N ALA A 110 -2.37 -6.74 -0.44
CA ALA A 110 -2.38 -5.35 0.04
C ALA A 110 -3.72 -4.98 0.70
N LEU A 111 -4.85 -5.37 0.09
CA LEU A 111 -6.18 -5.18 0.66
C LEU A 111 -6.30 -5.84 2.03
N THR A 112 -5.85 -7.08 2.16
CA THR A 112 -5.90 -7.85 3.42
C THR A 112 -5.11 -7.16 4.52
N TYR A 113 -3.90 -6.67 4.22
CA TYR A 113 -3.12 -5.90 5.19
C TYR A 113 -3.86 -4.62 5.63
N TYR A 114 -4.44 -3.86 4.70
CA TYR A 114 -5.16 -2.63 5.06
C TYR A 114 -6.41 -2.91 5.92
N GLN A 115 -7.14 -3.98 5.62
CA GLN A 115 -8.25 -4.45 6.46
C GLN A 115 -7.80 -4.79 7.87
N GLU A 116 -6.71 -5.55 8.01
CA GLU A 116 -6.18 -5.93 9.33
C GLU A 116 -5.68 -4.71 10.11
N ILE A 117 -5.05 -3.74 9.44
CA ILE A 117 -4.61 -2.49 10.08
C ILE A 117 -5.81 -1.72 10.65
N LYS A 118 -6.88 -1.59 9.85
CA LYS A 118 -8.13 -0.96 10.29
C LYS A 118 -8.78 -1.73 11.44
N ARG A 119 -8.91 -3.06 11.31
CA ARG A 119 -9.55 -3.94 12.31
C ARG A 119 -8.89 -3.83 13.68
N HIS A 120 -7.56 -3.75 13.71
CA HIS A 120 -6.81 -3.62 14.96
C HIS A 120 -6.70 -2.18 15.47
N ASN A 121 -7.23 -1.18 14.75
CA ASN A 121 -7.18 0.22 15.17
C ASN A 121 -5.76 0.67 15.58
N TYR A 122 -4.74 0.35 14.77
CA TYR A 122 -3.34 0.66 15.14
C TYR A 122 -3.08 2.16 15.34
N TYR A 123 -3.85 3.01 14.65
CA TYR A 123 -3.74 4.46 14.71
C TYR A 123 -4.65 5.13 15.75
N LYS A 124 -5.38 4.35 16.55
CA LYS A 124 -6.16 4.91 17.67
C LYS A 124 -5.19 5.27 18.80
N GLU A 125 -5.11 6.54 19.15
CA GLU A 125 -4.17 7.03 20.15
C GLU A 125 -4.88 7.85 21.23
N ASP A 126 -4.46 7.66 22.49
CA ASP A 126 -5.07 8.29 23.67
C ASP A 126 -4.30 9.55 24.15
N SER A 127 -3.14 9.84 23.57
CA SER A 127 -2.25 10.94 24.01
C SER A 127 -2.21 12.12 23.04
N SER A 128 -2.21 13.35 23.56
CA SER A 128 -2.22 14.60 22.77
C SER A 128 -0.88 14.96 22.12
N ILE A 129 0.25 14.52 22.66
CA ILE A 129 1.60 15.05 22.33
C ILE A 129 2.04 14.76 20.88
N GLN A 130 1.55 13.69 20.25
CA GLN A 130 1.91 13.30 18.87
C GLN A 130 0.68 13.17 17.95
N ARG A 131 -0.46 13.72 18.37
CA ARG A 131 -1.74 13.50 17.72
C ARG A 131 -1.74 13.95 16.26
N SER A 132 -1.20 15.15 15.96
CA SER A 132 -1.09 15.63 14.57
C SER A 132 -0.24 14.71 13.69
N PHE A 133 0.87 14.20 14.21
CA PHE A 133 1.76 13.29 13.47
C PHE A 133 1.09 11.95 13.14
N VAL A 134 0.38 11.36 14.11
CA VAL A 134 -0.36 10.12 13.90
C VAL A 134 -1.51 10.34 12.92
N LEU A 135 -2.28 11.43 13.04
CA LEU A 135 -3.36 11.77 12.12
C LEU A 135 -2.88 11.86 10.66
N GLN A 136 -1.71 12.45 10.41
CA GLN A 136 -1.13 12.51 9.05
C GLN A 136 -0.79 11.11 8.50
N ARG A 137 -0.27 10.23 9.33
CA ARG A 137 -0.01 8.82 8.97
C ARG A 137 -1.32 8.08 8.69
N THR A 138 -2.34 8.29 9.52
CA THR A 138 -3.69 7.73 9.34
C THR A 138 -4.33 8.18 8.03
N LEU A 139 -4.22 9.47 7.65
CA LEU A 139 -4.73 9.96 6.36
C LEU A 139 -4.04 9.27 5.18
N ARG A 140 -2.71 9.14 5.22
CA ARG A 140 -1.92 8.42 4.21
C ARG A 140 -2.33 6.95 4.10
N PHE A 141 -2.63 6.32 5.22
CA PHE A 141 -3.14 4.95 5.28
C PHE A 141 -4.53 4.85 4.63
N HIS A 142 -5.49 5.66 5.07
CA HIS A 142 -6.85 5.66 4.54
C HIS A 142 -6.88 5.94 3.04
N ALA A 143 -6.09 6.90 2.55
CA ALA A 143 -5.99 7.20 1.13
C ALA A 143 -5.52 5.97 0.33
N ARG A 144 -4.42 5.33 0.72
CA ARG A 144 -3.94 4.10 0.06
C ARG A 144 -4.94 2.94 0.15
N PHE A 145 -5.66 2.82 1.26
CA PHE A 145 -6.69 1.81 1.40
C PHE A 145 -7.86 2.07 0.44
N LEU A 146 -8.32 3.32 0.30
CA LEU A 146 -9.34 3.69 -0.69
C LEU A 146 -8.92 3.32 -2.12
N LEU A 147 -7.67 3.57 -2.48
CA LEU A 147 -7.11 3.19 -3.78
C LEU A 147 -7.26 1.69 -4.04
N VAL A 148 -6.85 0.86 -3.06
CA VAL A 148 -6.94 -0.59 -3.20
C VAL A 148 -8.39 -1.06 -3.21
N CYS A 149 -9.29 -0.45 -2.43
CA CYS A 149 -10.72 -0.73 -2.48
C CYS A 149 -11.31 -0.46 -3.87
N LEU A 150 -10.94 0.65 -4.51
CA LEU A 150 -11.32 0.94 -5.89
C LEU A 150 -10.81 -0.15 -6.84
N LEU A 151 -9.51 -0.43 -6.80
CA LEU A 151 -8.88 -1.38 -7.71
C LEU A 151 -9.31 -2.83 -7.50
N THR A 152 -9.89 -3.17 -6.35
CA THR A 152 -10.47 -4.50 -6.05
C THR A 152 -12.00 -4.54 -6.12
N ASP A 153 -12.64 -3.43 -6.54
CA ASP A 153 -14.10 -3.30 -6.62
C ASP A 153 -14.82 -3.58 -5.30
N LYS A 154 -14.22 -3.15 -4.18
CA LYS A 154 -14.78 -3.24 -2.82
C LYS A 154 -15.41 -1.92 -2.40
N LEU A 155 -16.35 -1.41 -3.20
CA LEU A 155 -16.90 -0.06 -3.05
C LEU A 155 -17.52 0.21 -1.67
N LYS A 156 -18.34 -0.71 -1.14
CA LYS A 156 -18.90 -0.59 0.22
C LYS A 156 -17.84 -0.45 1.32
N MET A 157 -16.71 -1.12 1.15
CA MET A 157 -15.57 -0.97 2.06
C MET A 157 -14.89 0.38 1.86
N GLY A 158 -14.74 0.81 0.61
CA GLY A 158 -14.26 2.15 0.27
C GLY A 158 -15.10 3.26 0.91
N GLU A 159 -16.43 3.16 0.89
CA GLU A 159 -17.34 4.13 1.52
C GLU A 159 -17.09 4.27 3.04
N ASN A 160 -16.91 3.15 3.74
CA ASN A 160 -16.58 3.15 5.16
C ASN A 160 -15.23 3.82 5.42
N VAL A 161 -14.19 3.47 4.65
CA VAL A 161 -12.85 4.07 4.78
C VAL A 161 -12.88 5.57 4.46
N LEU A 162 -13.74 5.99 3.52
CA LEU A 162 -13.91 7.38 3.15
C LEU A 162 -14.50 8.20 4.31
N SER A 163 -15.47 7.63 5.03
CA SER A 163 -16.01 8.24 6.24
C SER A 163 -14.93 8.40 7.33
N ASP A 164 -14.11 7.37 7.56
CA ASP A 164 -13.00 7.48 8.52
C ASP A 164 -11.96 8.52 8.10
N PHE A 165 -11.66 8.59 6.80
CA PHE A 165 -10.77 9.60 6.25
C PHE A 165 -11.30 11.01 6.54
N ALA A 166 -12.59 11.26 6.28
CA ALA A 166 -13.20 12.56 6.51
C ALA A 166 -13.14 12.97 7.99
N LEU A 167 -13.42 12.02 8.90
CA LEU A 167 -13.29 12.24 10.35
C LEU A 167 -11.85 12.56 10.74
N THR A 168 -10.88 11.77 10.25
CA THR A 168 -9.45 11.98 10.52
C THR A 168 -8.98 13.34 9.99
N SER A 169 -9.46 13.75 8.82
CA SER A 169 -9.12 15.03 8.20
C SER A 169 -9.67 16.20 9.00
N ALA A 170 -10.90 16.09 9.50
CA ALA A 170 -11.50 17.10 10.37
C ALA A 170 -10.71 17.24 11.68
N GLN A 171 -10.32 16.12 12.30
CA GLN A 171 -9.49 16.11 13.50
C GLN A 171 -8.13 16.79 13.27
N LEU A 172 -7.46 16.50 12.15
CA LEU A 172 -6.18 17.13 11.82
C LEU A 172 -6.32 18.63 11.59
N ALA A 173 -7.42 19.06 10.95
CA ALA A 173 -7.69 20.48 10.76
C ALA A 173 -7.87 21.20 12.11
N THR A 174 -8.62 20.60 13.05
CA THR A 174 -8.77 21.14 14.41
C THR A 174 -7.42 21.24 15.14
N GLU A 175 -6.59 20.20 15.08
CA GLU A 175 -5.25 20.21 15.69
C GLU A 175 -4.35 21.29 15.09
N THR A 176 -4.43 21.52 13.77
CA THR A 176 -3.63 22.55 13.08
C THR A 176 -4.05 23.97 13.47
N LEU A 177 -5.33 24.20 13.76
CA LEU A 177 -5.83 25.48 14.28
C LEU A 177 -5.32 25.77 15.70
N ILE A 178 -5.16 24.73 16.53
CA ILE A 178 -4.66 24.84 17.90
C ILE A 178 -3.13 25.04 17.93
N HIS A 179 -2.42 24.43 16.99
CA HIS A 179 -0.95 24.47 16.90
C HIS A 179 -0.46 25.02 15.55
N PRO A 180 -0.52 26.35 15.32
CA PRO A 180 -0.24 26.99 14.03
C PRO A 180 1.23 26.94 13.57
N ASN A 181 2.19 26.53 14.43
CA ASN A 181 3.62 26.41 14.09
C ASN A 181 3.95 25.21 13.18
N LEU A 182 2.95 24.60 12.54
CA LEU A 182 3.04 23.37 11.77
C LEU A 182 2.81 23.62 10.27
N GLN A 183 3.48 24.61 9.69
CA GLN A 183 3.34 25.00 8.26
C GLN A 183 3.58 23.85 7.27
N ASN A 184 4.42 22.86 7.61
CA ASN A 184 4.63 21.65 6.80
C ASN A 184 3.39 20.72 6.75
N HIS A 185 2.38 20.93 7.61
CA HIS A 185 1.20 20.07 7.72
C HIS A 185 0.04 20.53 6.82
N GLN A 186 0.00 21.80 6.43
CA GLN A 186 -1.03 22.34 5.52
C GLN A 186 -0.91 21.75 4.12
N LEU A 187 0.31 21.66 3.57
CA LEU A 187 0.52 21.09 2.23
C LEU A 187 0.03 19.63 2.15
N LEU A 188 0.34 18.83 3.16
CA LEU A 188 -0.10 17.43 3.21
C LEU A 188 -1.62 17.32 3.34
N ALA A 189 -2.25 18.18 4.13
CA ALA A 189 -3.71 18.18 4.28
C ALA A 189 -4.42 18.58 2.98
N GLU A 190 -3.89 19.55 2.24
CA GLU A 190 -4.41 19.96 0.93
C GLU A 190 -4.22 18.89 -0.14
N GLU A 191 -3.04 18.27 -0.21
CA GLU A 191 -2.77 17.12 -1.07
C GLU A 191 -3.74 15.98 -0.77
N MET A 192 -3.92 15.62 0.50
CA MET A 192 -4.78 14.53 0.95
C MET A 192 -6.26 14.84 0.70
N LYS A 193 -6.70 16.09 0.90
CA LYS A 193 -8.06 16.54 0.59
C LYS A 193 -8.35 16.49 -0.92
N TYR A 194 -7.40 16.93 -1.75
CA TYR A 194 -7.55 16.87 -3.20
C TYR A 194 -7.60 15.44 -3.71
N ILE A 195 -6.71 14.58 -3.20
CA ILE A 195 -6.68 13.15 -3.47
C ILE A 195 -8.03 12.51 -3.16
N VAL A 196 -8.56 12.75 -1.95
CA VAL A 196 -9.82 12.15 -1.55
C VAL A 196 -10.99 12.76 -2.29
N MET A 197 -11.02 14.05 -2.59
CA MET A 197 -12.06 14.62 -3.44
C MET A 197 -12.11 13.91 -4.81
N ASN A 198 -10.96 13.55 -5.37
CA ASN A 198 -10.93 12.80 -6.63
C ASN A 198 -11.37 11.34 -6.45
N ILE A 199 -10.98 10.65 -5.37
CA ILE A 199 -11.49 9.30 -5.05
C ILE A 199 -12.99 9.33 -4.77
N VAL A 200 -13.49 10.36 -4.09
CA VAL A 200 -14.92 10.62 -3.86
C VAL A 200 -15.60 10.82 -5.21
N ASN A 201 -15.02 11.58 -6.13
CA ASN A 201 -15.52 11.68 -7.50
C ASN A 201 -15.46 10.33 -8.26
N PHE A 202 -14.69 9.35 -7.78
CA PHE A 202 -14.70 7.95 -8.25
C PHE A 202 -15.62 7.01 -7.47
N LEU A 203 -16.10 7.38 -6.28
CA LEU A 203 -16.95 6.54 -5.43
C LEU A 203 -18.40 7.02 -5.35
N VAL A 204 -18.64 8.33 -5.37
CA VAL A 204 -19.94 8.96 -5.19
C VAL A 204 -20.54 9.21 -6.57
N PRO A 205 -21.57 8.46 -6.98
CA PRO A 205 -22.30 8.77 -8.20
C PRO A 205 -22.91 10.14 -7.98
N THR A 206 -22.58 11.11 -8.85
CA THR A 206 -23.25 12.41 -8.83
C THR A 206 -24.74 12.16 -8.93
N ARG A 207 -25.47 12.53 -7.87
CA ARG A 207 -26.93 12.40 -7.72
C ARG A 207 -27.73 13.20 -8.78
N GLU A 208 -27.07 13.78 -9.77
CA GLU A 208 -27.64 14.70 -10.76
C GLU A 208 -27.24 14.32 -12.21
N GLY A 209 -27.14 13.03 -12.49
CA GLY A 209 -27.63 12.51 -13.77
C GLY A 209 -26.75 12.64 -15.02
N ARG A 210 -25.50 13.14 -15.00
CA ARG A 210 -24.62 13.06 -16.19
C ARG A 210 -23.12 12.89 -15.91
N VAL A 211 -22.72 11.94 -15.06
CA VAL A 211 -21.60 11.01 -15.34
C VAL A 211 -21.89 9.73 -14.54
N SER A 212 -22.62 8.80 -15.14
CA SER A 212 -22.79 7.47 -14.56
C SER A 212 -21.47 6.70 -14.70
N TYR A 213 -21.02 6.01 -13.64
CA TYR A 213 -19.88 5.07 -13.66
C TYR A 213 -19.94 4.02 -14.79
N SER A 214 -21.07 3.91 -15.51
CA SER A 214 -21.15 3.26 -16.82
C SER A 214 -20.04 3.68 -17.81
N ALA A 215 -19.46 4.88 -17.69
CA ALA A 215 -18.39 5.35 -18.58
C ALA A 215 -16.98 4.79 -18.25
N LEU A 216 -16.77 4.25 -17.04
CA LEU A 216 -15.53 3.55 -16.66
C LEU A 216 -15.83 2.07 -16.37
N SER A 217 -16.57 1.44 -17.27
CA SER A 217 -16.81 0.00 -17.21
C SER A 217 -15.47 -0.72 -17.32
N ARG A 218 -15.07 -1.44 -16.26
CA ARG A 218 -14.02 -2.46 -16.33
C ARG A 218 -14.28 -3.37 -17.52
N ILE A 219 -13.22 -3.87 -18.15
CA ILE A 219 -13.35 -4.73 -19.32
C ILE A 219 -14.23 -5.92 -18.97
N ASN A 220 -15.32 -6.10 -19.72
CA ASN A 220 -16.11 -7.33 -19.62
C ASN A 220 -15.29 -8.47 -20.26
N PRO A 221 -14.83 -9.44 -19.47
CA PRO A 221 -13.98 -10.51 -19.95
C PRO A 221 -14.64 -11.33 -21.07
N GLN A 222 -15.97 -11.45 -21.08
CA GLN A 222 -16.71 -12.18 -22.11
C GLN A 222 -16.60 -11.53 -23.50
N LEU A 223 -16.49 -10.19 -23.57
CA LEU A 223 -16.27 -9.48 -24.84
C LEU A 223 -14.87 -9.78 -25.41
N VAL A 224 -13.88 -9.97 -24.55
CA VAL A 224 -12.50 -10.30 -24.94
C VAL A 224 -12.37 -11.78 -25.33
N PHE A 225 -13.02 -12.69 -24.60
CA PHE A 225 -12.96 -14.11 -24.92
C PHE A 225 -13.69 -14.48 -26.21
N ASN A 226 -14.79 -13.80 -26.51
CA ASN A 226 -15.53 -14.01 -27.76
C ASN A 226 -14.81 -13.45 -28.99
N THR A 227 -13.78 -12.62 -28.79
CA THR A 227 -12.97 -12.00 -29.85
C THR A 227 -11.60 -12.63 -30.02
N LYS A 228 -11.31 -13.78 -29.37
CA LYS A 228 -10.05 -14.52 -29.57
C LYS A 228 -9.81 -14.69 -31.08
N PRO A 229 -8.73 -14.10 -31.64
CA PRO A 229 -8.46 -14.24 -33.06
C PRO A 229 -8.25 -15.71 -33.37
N LYS A 230 -9.01 -16.25 -34.32
CA LYS A 230 -8.89 -17.63 -34.82
C LYS A 230 -7.57 -17.90 -35.55
N THR A 231 -6.58 -17.02 -35.41
CA THR A 231 -5.34 -17.07 -36.18
C THR A 231 -4.38 -18.04 -35.50
N ASN A 232 -4.38 -19.29 -35.98
CA ASN A 232 -3.40 -20.33 -35.65
C ASN A 232 -1.99 -20.03 -36.20
N ASN A 233 -1.63 -18.76 -36.37
CA ASN A 233 -0.39 -18.39 -37.02
C ASN A 233 0.75 -18.52 -36.00
N ARG A 234 1.49 -19.63 -36.07
CA ARG A 234 2.62 -19.94 -35.17
C ARG A 234 3.72 -18.86 -35.18
N ASN A 235 3.74 -18.02 -36.22
CA ASN A 235 4.69 -16.91 -36.42
C ASN A 235 4.07 -15.53 -36.16
N GLY A 236 2.90 -15.45 -35.51
CA GLY A 236 2.26 -14.18 -35.19
C GLY A 236 3.06 -13.35 -34.19
N LEU A 237 3.10 -12.02 -34.40
CA LEU A 237 3.65 -11.08 -33.44
C LEU A 237 2.89 -11.21 -32.11
N LYS A 238 3.63 -11.31 -31.00
CA LYS A 238 3.07 -11.28 -29.65
C LYS A 238 3.37 -9.92 -29.04
N MET A 239 2.38 -9.34 -28.37
CA MET A 239 2.60 -8.15 -27.55
C MET A 239 3.64 -8.49 -26.48
N PHE A 240 4.77 -7.79 -26.48
CA PHE A 240 5.82 -7.95 -25.48
C PHE A 240 5.53 -7.09 -24.24
N SER A 241 5.16 -5.83 -24.43
CA SER A 241 4.83 -4.88 -23.36
C SER A 241 3.88 -3.80 -23.84
N ALA A 242 3.05 -3.30 -22.93
CA ALA A 242 2.27 -2.08 -23.09
C ALA A 242 2.64 -1.10 -21.96
N ILE A 243 2.73 0.19 -22.28
CA ILE A 243 3.05 1.24 -21.30
C ILE A 243 1.89 2.23 -21.30
N LEU A 244 1.37 2.52 -20.11
CA LEU A 244 0.41 3.60 -19.91
C LEU A 244 1.18 4.90 -19.65
N LEU A 245 0.89 5.92 -20.46
CA LEU A 245 1.49 7.24 -20.34
C LEU A 245 0.38 8.26 -20.10
N ASP A 246 0.57 9.10 -19.11
CA ASP A 246 -0.24 10.29 -18.90
C ASP A 246 0.62 11.52 -19.22
N ASN A 247 0.07 12.44 -20.00
CA ASN A 247 0.72 13.69 -20.40
C ASN A 247 -0.05 14.92 -19.90
N LYS A 248 -0.85 14.77 -18.83
CA LYS A 248 -1.59 15.88 -18.27
C LYS A 248 -0.69 16.76 -17.38
N PRO A 249 -0.37 18.01 -17.79
CA PRO A 249 0.40 18.92 -16.96
C PRO A 249 -0.39 19.26 -15.69
N ASN A 250 0.32 19.44 -14.57
CA ASN A 250 -0.27 19.65 -13.24
C ASN A 250 -1.26 18.56 -12.81
N SER A 251 -1.11 17.33 -13.32
CA SER A 251 -1.84 16.19 -12.76
C SER A 251 -1.27 15.88 -11.39
N TYR A 252 -2.08 16.07 -10.35
CA TYR A 252 -1.72 15.62 -9.02
C TYR A 252 -1.55 14.09 -9.03
N SER A 253 -0.43 13.63 -8.48
CA SER A 253 -0.20 12.22 -8.22
C SER A 253 -0.98 11.80 -6.98
N PHE A 254 -1.76 10.75 -7.12
CA PHE A 254 -2.33 10.03 -6.01
C PHE A 254 -1.48 8.80 -5.71
N SER A 255 -0.73 8.88 -4.60
CA SER A 255 0.25 7.85 -4.26
C SER A 255 1.26 7.68 -5.41
N GLU A 256 1.38 6.49 -6.00
CA GLU A 256 2.29 6.18 -7.11
C GLU A 256 1.75 6.54 -8.51
N LEU A 257 0.48 6.95 -8.66
CA LEU A 257 -0.18 7.13 -9.96
C LEU A 257 -0.83 8.51 -10.09
N SER A 258 -0.78 9.11 -11.28
CA SER A 258 -1.67 10.24 -11.57
C SER A 258 -3.14 9.78 -11.59
N ILE A 259 -4.08 10.71 -11.41
CA ILE A 259 -5.51 10.41 -11.51
C ILE A 259 -5.86 9.83 -12.90
N SER A 260 -5.25 10.33 -13.97
CA SER A 260 -5.53 9.81 -15.32
C SER A 260 -4.99 8.39 -15.50
N LEU A 261 -3.80 8.08 -14.97
CA LEU A 261 -3.26 6.71 -14.93
C LEU A 261 -4.17 5.78 -14.12
N LEU A 262 -4.69 6.25 -12.99
CA LEU A 262 -5.67 5.48 -12.21
C LEU A 262 -6.94 5.19 -13.02
N ARG A 263 -7.48 6.17 -13.75
CA ARG A 263 -8.65 5.99 -14.63
C ARG A 263 -8.38 4.95 -15.72
N MET A 264 -7.24 5.08 -16.40
CA MET A 264 -6.83 4.16 -17.46
C MET A 264 -6.67 2.75 -16.90
N MET A 265 -5.96 2.59 -15.78
CA MET A 265 -5.76 1.30 -15.13
C MET A 265 -7.10 0.68 -14.71
N TYR A 266 -7.98 1.46 -14.10
CA TYR A 266 -9.31 0.99 -13.69
C TYR A 266 -10.15 0.52 -14.88
N ALA A 267 -10.13 1.25 -16.00
CA ALA A 267 -10.87 0.89 -17.21
C ALA A 267 -10.30 -0.35 -17.92
N LEU A 268 -8.99 -0.59 -17.79
CA LEU A 268 -8.30 -1.72 -18.42
C LEU A 268 -8.33 -3.01 -17.59
N GLU A 269 -8.64 -2.92 -16.30
CA GLU A 269 -8.83 -4.10 -15.45
C GLU A 269 -10.10 -4.86 -15.81
N PHE A 270 -10.07 -6.19 -15.68
CA PHE A 270 -11.26 -7.01 -15.89
C PHE A 270 -12.28 -6.83 -14.77
N ASN A 271 -13.54 -6.93 -15.15
CA ASN A 271 -14.61 -7.15 -14.19
C ASN A 271 -14.65 -8.65 -13.84
N TYR A 272 -13.89 -9.04 -12.82
CA TYR A 272 -13.82 -10.44 -12.37
C TYR A 272 -15.16 -10.97 -11.83
N GLN A 273 -16.12 -10.11 -11.48
CA GLN A 273 -17.48 -10.56 -11.09
C GLN A 273 -18.25 -11.18 -12.28
N LEU A 274 -17.85 -10.87 -13.51
CA LEU A 274 -18.45 -11.39 -14.74
C LEU A 274 -17.72 -12.63 -15.29
N MET A 275 -16.71 -13.15 -14.59
CA MET A 275 -16.00 -14.38 -14.97
C MET A 275 -16.63 -15.60 -14.30
N ALA A 276 -16.81 -16.67 -15.08
CA ALA A 276 -17.15 -17.97 -14.51
C ALA A 276 -15.96 -18.52 -13.68
N PRO A 277 -16.19 -19.26 -12.57
CA PRO A 277 -15.11 -19.82 -11.73
C PRO A 277 -14.11 -20.69 -12.51
N GLU A 278 -14.57 -21.40 -13.54
CA GLU A 278 -13.76 -22.24 -14.42
C GLU A 278 -12.77 -21.42 -15.27
N GLN A 279 -13.19 -20.25 -15.76
CA GLN A 279 -12.37 -19.34 -16.57
C GLN A 279 -11.29 -18.63 -15.73
N LEU A 280 -11.56 -18.41 -14.44
CA LEU A 280 -10.60 -17.85 -13.48
C LEU A 280 -9.36 -18.75 -13.31
N ASN A 281 -9.51 -20.07 -13.51
CA ASN A 281 -8.43 -21.05 -13.42
C ASN A 281 -7.60 -21.15 -14.71
N GLU A 282 -8.17 -20.85 -15.87
CA GLU A 282 -7.45 -20.79 -17.16
C GLU A 282 -6.60 -19.52 -17.27
N TRP A 283 -7.13 -18.38 -16.81
CA TRP A 283 -6.42 -17.11 -16.75
C TRP A 283 -5.58 -16.98 -15.47
N LYS A 284 -4.65 -17.92 -15.29
CA LYS A 284 -3.52 -17.73 -14.38
C LYS A 284 -2.57 -16.76 -15.06
N ASN A 285 -2.40 -15.54 -14.51
CA ASN A 285 -1.38 -14.60 -14.97
C ASN A 285 -0.06 -15.40 -15.20
N PRO A 286 0.53 -15.37 -16.42
CA PRO A 286 1.60 -16.29 -16.81
C PRO A 286 2.88 -16.21 -15.97
N ARG A 287 2.94 -15.29 -14.99
CA ARG A 287 4.06 -15.09 -14.07
C ARG A 287 3.79 -15.58 -12.64
N LYS A 288 2.91 -16.58 -12.48
CA LYS A 288 2.52 -17.23 -11.21
C LYS A 288 3.67 -17.82 -10.35
N HIS A 289 4.90 -17.72 -10.80
CA HIS A 289 6.07 -18.22 -10.11
C HIS A 289 6.97 -17.03 -9.84
N LEU A 290 6.92 -16.51 -8.61
CA LEU A 290 8.03 -15.98 -7.82
C LEU A 290 7.41 -15.27 -6.61
N LEU A 291 7.82 -15.66 -5.40
CA LEU A 291 7.41 -15.10 -4.09
C LEU A 291 6.16 -15.71 -3.42
N ARG A 292 5.95 -17.03 -3.52
CA ARG A 292 5.38 -17.75 -2.36
C ARG A 292 6.49 -17.90 -1.33
N ASN A 293 6.35 -17.24 -0.18
CA ASN A 293 6.72 -17.71 1.17
C ASN A 293 6.82 -16.54 2.15
N VAL A 294 5.69 -15.92 2.52
CA VAL A 294 5.46 -15.50 3.91
C VAL A 294 3.95 -15.62 4.17
N SER A 295 3.51 -16.82 4.55
CA SER A 295 2.16 -17.00 5.09
C SER A 295 2.05 -16.24 6.41
N ILE A 296 1.02 -15.39 6.54
CA ILE A 296 0.61 -14.84 7.83
C ILE A 296 0.05 -16.02 8.65
N PRO A 297 0.52 -16.29 9.87
CA PRO A 297 -0.09 -17.28 10.73
C PRO A 297 -1.54 -16.86 11.00
N LYS A 298 -2.49 -17.73 10.64
CA LYS A 298 -3.84 -17.66 11.19
C LYS A 298 -3.74 -18.16 12.63
N HIS A 299 -3.98 -17.28 13.59
CA HIS A 299 -4.35 -17.67 14.95
C HIS A 299 -5.87 -17.84 14.98
#